data_AF-S9QVX6-F1
#
_entry.id   AF-S9QVX6-F1
#
_cell.length_a   1.000
_cell.length_b   1.000
_cell.length_c   1.000
_cell.angle_alpha   90.00
_cell.angle_beta   90.00
_cell.angle_gamma   90.00
#
_symmetry.space_group_name_H-M   'P 1'
#
loop_
_entity.id
_entity.type
_entity.pdbx_description
1 polymer ?
#
loop_
_entity_poly.entity_id
_entity_poly.type
_entity_poly.pdbx_seq_one_letter_code
_entity_poly.pdbx_strand_id
1 'polypeptide(L)'
;MGGSPMTRPLNPHLVLAIAAILPGMGQVLNRQPVRGLIFACFALLLGGFTLKTAAPEVSFVGKVSGGLFVWAMALLDAYRVARIRRAIWERAQAAPAPR
;
A
#
# COMPACT_ATOMS: atom_id res chain seq x y z
N MET A 1 -35.75 4.49 -0.63
CA MET A 1 -34.41 4.74 -1.21
C MET A 1 -33.41 4.85 -0.06
N GLY A 2 -32.86 3.73 0.40
CA GLY A 2 -31.96 3.71 1.56
C GLY A 2 -30.56 4.16 1.15
N GLY A 3 -30.16 5.35 1.58
CA GLY A 3 -28.76 5.76 1.49
C GLY A 3 -27.93 4.88 2.43
N SER A 4 -27.32 3.84 1.88
CA SER A 4 -26.40 3.00 2.65
C SER A 4 -25.34 3.90 3.29
N PRO A 5 -25.11 3.83 4.62
CA PRO A 5 -24.13 4.68 5.28
C PRO A 5 -22.77 4.47 4.62
N MET A 6 -22.21 5.53 4.06
CA MET A 6 -20.85 5.55 3.50
C MET A 6 -19.89 5.10 4.59
N THR A 7 -19.51 3.82 4.56
CA THR A 7 -18.69 3.19 5.59
C THR A 7 -17.40 3.98 5.76
N ARG A 8 -17.13 4.42 6.98
CA ARG A 8 -15.98 5.27 7.29
C ARG A 8 -14.70 4.62 6.75
N PRO A 9 -13.95 5.27 5.86
CA PRO A 9 -12.70 4.71 5.34
C PRO A 9 -11.69 4.53 6.47
N LEU A 10 -10.90 3.46 6.37
CA LEU A 10 -9.91 3.08 7.38
C LEU A 10 -8.88 4.20 7.58
N ASN A 11 -8.39 4.37 8.81
CA ASN A 11 -7.41 5.41 9.12
C ASN A 11 -6.12 5.19 8.29
N PRO A 12 -5.69 6.15 7.45
CA PRO A 12 -4.52 5.97 6.58
C PRO A 12 -3.24 5.56 7.32
N HIS A 13 -3.09 5.98 8.57
CA HIS A 13 -1.94 5.60 9.40
C HIS A 13 -1.95 4.13 9.83
N LEU A 14 -3.14 3.52 10.02
CA LEU A 14 -3.26 2.09 10.29
C LEU A 14 -2.91 1.25 9.05
N VAL A 15 -3.35 1.71 7.88
CA VAL A 15 -2.98 1.09 6.59
C VAL A 15 -1.46 1.16 6.38
N LEU A 16 -0.85 2.30 6.71
CA LEU A 16 0.59 2.49 6.64
C LEU A 16 1.33 1.53 7.58
N ALA A 17 0.92 1.43 8.85
CA ALA A 17 1.55 0.54 9.82
C ALA A 17 1.50 -0.93 9.37
N ILE A 18 0.38 -1.38 8.82
CA ILE A 18 0.24 -2.77 8.36
C ILE A 18 1.02 -3.01 7.06
N ALA A 19 1.03 -2.06 6.13
CA ALA A 19 1.87 -2.13 4.94
C ALA A 19 3.38 -2.17 5.26
N ALA A 20 3.77 -1.55 6.38
CA ALA A 20 5.15 -1.55 6.90
C ALA A 20 5.53 -2.83 7.65
N ILE A 21 4.60 -3.76 7.88
CA ILE A 21 4.92 -5.05 8.51
C ILE A 21 4.80 -6.18 7.49
N LEU A 22 3.77 -6.14 6.64
CA LEU A 22 3.51 -7.19 5.66
C LEU A 22 3.37 -6.59 4.25
N PRO A 23 4.33 -6.84 3.34
CA PRO A 23 4.23 -6.41 1.95
C PRO A 23 2.92 -6.88 1.32
N GLY A 24 2.16 -5.96 0.72
CA GLY A 24 0.90 -6.26 0.04
C GLY A 24 -0.36 -6.23 0.94
N MET A 25 -0.24 -6.31 2.27
CA MET A 25 -1.42 -6.29 3.16
C MET A 25 -2.09 -4.92 3.25
N GLY A 26 -1.35 -3.82 3.11
CA GLY A 26 -1.93 -2.47 3.06
C GLY A 26 -2.94 -2.31 1.92
N GLN A 27 -2.66 -2.92 0.77
CA GLN A 27 -3.57 -2.93 -0.37
C GLN A 27 -4.78 -3.85 -0.14
N VAL A 28 -4.62 -4.99 0.55
CA VAL A 28 -5.74 -5.85 0.95
C VAL A 28 -6.73 -5.10 1.84
N LEU A 29 -6.24 -4.33 2.82
CA LEU A 29 -7.07 -3.48 3.69
C LEU A 29 -7.81 -2.40 2.91
N ASN A 30 -7.20 -1.89 1.83
CA ASN A 30 -7.83 -0.96 0.89
C ASN A 30 -8.80 -1.65 -0.10
N ARG A 31 -9.10 -2.95 0.08
CA ARG A 31 -9.90 -3.77 -0.87
C ARG A 31 -9.30 -3.84 -2.27
N GLN A 32 -7.97 -3.87 -2.36
CA GLN A 32 -7.21 -3.99 -3.62
C GLN A 32 -6.21 -5.17 -3.53
N PRO A 33 -6.68 -6.41 -3.30
CA PRO A 33 -5.81 -7.57 -3.06
C PRO A 33 -4.90 -7.89 -4.25
N VAL A 34 -5.38 -7.73 -5.48
CA VAL A 34 -4.58 -7.95 -6.70
C VAL A 34 -3.36 -7.04 -6.74
N ARG A 35 -3.50 -5.77 -6.37
CA ARG A 35 -2.36 -4.83 -6.31
C ARG A 35 -1.36 -5.25 -5.24
N GLY A 36 -1.85 -5.68 -4.08
CA GLY A 36 -1.00 -6.19 -3.01
C GLY A 36 -0.17 -7.41 -3.43
N LEU A 37 -0.81 -8.37 -4.13
CA LEU A 37 -0.14 -9.54 -4.66
C LEU A 37 0.93 -9.19 -5.71
N ILE A 38 0.64 -8.24 -6.60
CA ILE A 38 1.61 -7.74 -7.59
C ILE A 38 2.84 -7.20 -6.85
N PHE A 39 2.67 -6.31 -5.88
CA PHE A 39 3.80 -5.77 -5.10
C PHE A 39 4.58 -6.86 -4.36
N ALA A 40 3.91 -7.84 -3.75
CA ALA A 40 4.58 -8.96 -3.09
C ALA A 40 5.41 -9.80 -4.08
N CYS A 41 4.85 -10.16 -5.23
CA CYS A 41 5.57 -10.87 -6.29
C CYS A 41 6.77 -10.07 -6.78
N PHE A 42 6.62 -8.78 -7.08
CA PHE A 42 7.73 -7.94 -7.53
C PHE A 42 8.80 -7.77 -6.45
N ALA A 43 8.43 -7.66 -5.16
CA ALA A 43 9.39 -7.56 -4.06
C ALA A 43 10.21 -8.85 -3.93
N LEU A 44 9.58 -10.02 -4.08
CA LEU A 44 10.26 -11.32 -4.06
C LEU A 44 11.14 -11.52 -5.30
N LEU A 45 10.63 -11.20 -6.49
CA LEU A 45 11.36 -11.34 -7.74
C LEU A 45 12.57 -10.41 -7.76
N LEU A 46 12.36 -9.11 -7.51
CA LEU A 46 13.44 -8.12 -7.57
C LEU A 46 14.41 -8.30 -6.40
N GLY A 47 13.91 -8.59 -5.19
CA GLY A 47 14.75 -8.89 -4.04
C GLY A 47 15.59 -10.15 -4.23
N GLY A 48 14.99 -11.24 -4.73
CA GLY A 48 15.70 -12.47 -5.07
C GLY A 48 16.71 -12.29 -6.20
N PHE A 49 16.38 -11.49 -7.20
CA PHE A 49 17.29 -11.17 -8.30
C PHE A 49 18.48 -10.37 -7.80
N THR A 50 18.26 -9.31 -7.01
CA THR A 50 19.34 -8.53 -6.42
C THR A 50 20.19 -9.36 -5.46
N LEU A 51 19.59 -10.28 -4.69
CA LEU A 51 20.34 -11.18 -3.82
C LEU A 51 21.27 -12.09 -4.60
N LYS A 52 20.81 -12.58 -5.76
CA LYS A 52 21.56 -13.49 -6.61
C LYS A 52 22.65 -12.80 -7.42
N THR A 53 22.42 -11.57 -7.88
CA THR A 53 23.35 -10.84 -8.75
C THR A 53 24.32 -9.94 -8.00
N ALA A 54 24.06 -9.65 -6.72
CA ALA A 54 24.95 -8.83 -5.92
C ALA A 54 26.27 -9.54 -5.64
N ALA A 55 27.37 -8.80 -5.84
CA ALA A 55 28.71 -9.28 -5.56
C ALA A 55 28.88 -9.57 -4.05
N PRO A 56 29.74 -10.52 -3.66
CA PRO A 56 29.88 -10.93 -2.27
C PRO A 56 30.32 -9.79 -1.34
N GLU A 57 31.02 -8.78 -1.87
CA GLU A 57 31.51 -7.59 -1.17
C GLU A 57 30.42 -6.55 -0.89
N VAL A 58 29.24 -6.68 -1.52
CA VAL A 58 28.12 -5.76 -1.33
C VAL A 58 27.47 -5.98 0.04
N SER A 59 27.10 -4.88 0.69
CA SER A 59 26.41 -4.92 1.99
C SER A 59 25.09 -5.70 1.91
N PHE A 60 24.65 -6.25 3.05
CA PHE A 60 23.41 -7.01 3.13
C PHE A 60 22.20 -6.21 2.60
N VAL A 61 22.12 -4.92 2.93
CA VAL A 61 21.08 -4.00 2.43
C VAL A 61 21.16 -3.83 0.91
N GLY A 62 22.37 -3.75 0.35
CA GLY A 62 22.56 -3.69 -1.11
C GLY A 62 22.08 -4.96 -1.81
N LYS A 63 22.35 -6.14 -1.21
CA LYS A 63 21.91 -7.44 -1.71
C LYS A 63 20.38 -7.58 -1.77
N VAL A 64 19.63 -6.92 -0.89
CA VAL A 64 18.15 -6.96 -0.90
C VAL A 64 17.49 -5.68 -1.42
N SER A 65 18.27 -4.76 -2.00
CA SER A 65 17.81 -3.40 -2.36
C SER A 65 16.64 -3.40 -3.35
N GLY A 66 16.58 -4.36 -4.28
CA GLY A 66 15.44 -4.52 -5.18
C GLY A 66 14.12 -4.79 -4.44
N GLY A 67 14.13 -5.70 -3.46
CA GLY A 67 12.95 -6.00 -2.64
C GLY A 67 12.56 -4.82 -1.75
N LEU A 68 13.56 -4.16 -1.15
CA LEU A 68 13.39 -2.93 -0.36
C LEU A 68 12.74 -1.81 -1.15
N PHE A 69 13.17 -1.59 -2.40
CA PHE A 69 12.62 -0.57 -3.28
C PHE A 69 11.14 -0.82 -3.57
N VAL A 70 10.78 -2.03 -3.99
CA VAL A 70 9.39 -2.39 -4.28
C VAL A 70 8.52 -2.29 -3.03
N TRP A 71 9.05 -2.69 -1.88
CA TRP A 71 8.36 -2.58 -0.61
C TRP A 71 8.09 -1.12 -0.20
N ALA A 72 9.07 -0.22 -0.36
CA ALA A 72 8.88 1.21 -0.13
C ALA A 72 7.80 1.80 -1.07
N MET A 73 7.81 1.41 -2.35
CA MET A 73 6.78 1.83 -3.31
C MET A 73 5.39 1.30 -2.95
N ALA A 74 5.29 0.05 -2.47
CA ALA A 74 4.04 -0.52 -1.97
C ALA A 74 3.49 0.27 -0.77
N LEU A 75 4.38 0.72 0.11
CA LEU A 75 4.05 1.50 1.30
C LEU A 75 3.43 2.87 0.92
N LEU A 76 4.09 3.59 0.00
CA LEU A 76 3.62 4.87 -0.53
C LEU A 76 2.27 4.73 -1.24
N ASP A 77 2.11 3.68 -2.05
CA ASP A 77 0.86 3.40 -2.74
C ASP A 77 -0.30 3.17 -1.77
N ALA A 78 -0.12 2.29 -0.77
CA ALA A 78 -1.15 1.95 0.20
C ALA A 78 -1.61 3.19 1.00
N TYR A 79 -0.68 4.04 1.41
CA TYR A 79 -0.99 5.30 2.09
C TYR A 79 -1.74 6.28 1.18
N ARG A 80 -1.24 6.48 -0.05
CA ARG A 80 -1.84 7.43 -1.01
C ARG A 80 -3.28 7.04 -1.35
N VAL A 81 -3.55 5.76 -1.58
CA VAL A 81 -4.91 5.24 -1.83
C VAL A 81 -5.83 5.48 -0.62
N ALA A 82 -5.37 5.15 0.59
CA ALA A 82 -6.14 5.36 1.81
C ALA A 82 -6.46 6.85 2.03
N ARG A 83 -5.48 7.73 1.76
CA ARG A 83 -5.64 9.17 1.93
C ARG A 83 -6.63 9.77 0.94
N ILE A 84 -6.57 9.35 -0.33
CA ILE A 84 -7.51 9.76 -1.38
C ILE A 84 -8.93 9.32 -1.02
N ARG A 85 -9.12 8.06 -0.62
CA ARG A 85 -10.45 7.55 -0.21
C ARG A 85 -11.05 8.34 0.94
N ARG A 86 -10.23 8.68 1.94
CA ARG A 86 -10.69 9.48 3.07
C ARG A 86 -11.00 10.93 2.66
N ALA A 87 -10.22 11.54 1.78
CA ALA A 87 -10.51 12.87 1.25
C ALA A 87 -11.81 12.90 0.43
N ILE A 88 -12.10 11.86 -0.36
CA ILE A 88 -13.38 11.73 -1.10
C ILE A 88 -14.56 11.62 -0.13
N TRP A 89 -14.43 10.82 0.93
CA TRP A 89 -15.46 10.69 1.97
C TRP A 89 -15.70 11.99 2.75
N GLU A 90 -14.63 12.73 3.08
CA GLU A 90 -14.72 14.05 3.72
C GLU A 90 -15.46 15.05 2.82
N ARG A 91 -15.14 15.10 1.51
CA ARG A 91 -15.85 15.95 0.53
C ARG A 91 -17.32 15.57 0.35
N ALA A 92 -17.64 14.28 0.32
CA ALA A 92 -19.00 13.79 0.14
C ALA A 92 -19.93 14.17 1.31
N GLN A 93 -19.39 14.28 2.53
CA GLN A 93 -20.15 14.75 3.70
C GLN A 93 -20.25 16.26 3.81
N ALA A 94 -19.30 17.01 3.24
CA ALA A 94 -19.32 18.46 3.20
C ALA A 94 -20.26 19.02 2.12
N ALA A 95 -20.78 18.18 1.22
CA ALA A 95 -21.75 18.58 0.22
C ALA A 95 -23.09 18.98 0.90
N PRO A 96 -23.61 20.20 0.70
CA PRO A 96 -24.88 20.62 1.28
C PRO A 96 -26.02 19.72 0.77
N ALA A 97 -26.96 19.40 1.66
CA ALA A 97 -28.19 18.70 1.26
C ALA A 97 -28.90 19.48 0.13
N PRO A 98 -29.36 18.80 -0.94
CA PRO A 98 -30.12 19.46 -1.99
C PRO A 98 -31.39 20.07 -1.36
N ARG A 99 -31.54 21.40 -1.51
CA ARG A 99 -32.75 22.15 -1.13
C ARG A 99 -33.84 21.94 -2.16
#